data_AF-A0A7C2XZ58-F1
#
_entry.id   AF-A0A7C2XZ58-F1
#
_cell.length_a   1.000
_cell.length_b   1.000
_cell.length_c   1.000
_cell.angle_alpha   90.00
_cell.angle_beta   90.00
_cell.angle_gamma   90.00
#
_symmetry.space_group_name_H-M   'P 1'
#
loop_
_entity.id
_entity.type
_entity.pdbx_description
1 polymer ?
#
loop_
_entity_poly.entity_id
_entity_poly.type
_entity_poly.pdbx_seq_one_letter_code
_entity_poly.pdbx_strand_id
1 'polypeptide(L)'
;MRPRTSSWRSSSTKRSAISSAMISHARVREPSRSAMMPGHETTMREGLKLGDAVLLYSPDRKTYLISLTEGGRLGTHAGEVRHADILGKYYGEIVRSSTGQPFVVLEPTLEDRMMKVRRLTQIIYPKDAGVILIKTGVRSGMRVIECGVGSGAATLCLATA
;
A
#
# COMPACT_ATOMS: atom_id res chain seq x y z
N MET A 1 5.19 26.15 51.46
CA MET A 1 4.22 27.25 51.62
C MET A 1 3.36 27.32 50.36
N ARG A 2 2.05 27.04 50.48
CA ARG A 2 1.04 27.22 49.41
C ARG A 2 0.16 28.42 49.80
N PRO A 3 -0.21 29.34 48.90
CA PRO A 3 -1.25 30.30 49.20
C PRO A 3 -2.65 29.73 48.91
N ARG A 4 -3.57 30.17 49.76
CA ARG A 4 -4.96 29.77 49.93
C ARG A 4 -5.88 30.29 48.81
N THR A 5 -6.94 29.52 48.65
CA THR A 5 -8.20 29.73 47.92
C THR A 5 -8.92 31.05 48.25
N SER A 6 -9.60 31.63 47.25
CA SER A 6 -10.74 32.52 47.47
C SER A 6 -12.01 31.88 46.90
N SER A 7 -13.02 31.84 47.75
CA SER A 7 -14.36 31.28 47.58
C SER A 7 -15.30 32.28 46.93
N TRP A 8 -16.16 31.81 46.01
CA TRP A 8 -17.41 32.49 45.65
C TRP A 8 -18.55 31.46 45.62
N ARG A 9 -19.57 31.68 46.47
CA ARG A 9 -20.83 30.92 46.54
C ARG A 9 -21.93 31.99 46.58
N SER A 10 -22.77 32.12 45.57
CA SER A 10 -24.12 31.54 45.44
C SER A 10 -24.89 32.58 44.58
N SER A 11 -25.88 32.28 43.75
CA SER A 11 -27.10 31.55 44.04
C SER A 11 -27.99 31.52 42.78
N SER A 12 -29.11 30.80 42.89
CA SER A 12 -30.30 30.79 42.01
C SER A 12 -30.36 29.75 40.89
N THR A 13 -30.46 28.52 41.34
CA THR A 13 -31.39 27.47 40.89
C THR A 13 -32.64 27.98 40.16
N LYS A 14 -32.90 27.45 38.97
CA LYS A 14 -34.21 26.94 38.49
C LYS A 14 -34.11 26.59 37.00
N ARG A 15 -33.98 25.31 36.65
CA ARG A 15 -34.55 24.66 35.45
C ARG A 15 -34.74 23.18 35.79
N SER A 16 -35.94 22.84 36.25
CA SER A 16 -36.99 22.20 35.43
C SER A 16 -36.67 20.73 35.15
N ALA A 17 -37.30 19.86 35.95
CA ALA A 17 -37.38 18.44 35.71
C ALA A 17 -37.98 18.20 34.32
N ILE A 18 -37.27 17.46 33.47
CA ILE A 18 -37.87 16.88 32.27
C ILE A 18 -37.91 15.38 32.48
N SER A 19 -39.16 14.92 32.48
CA SER A 19 -39.66 13.59 32.65
C SER A 19 -38.93 12.55 31.79
N SER A 20 -38.51 11.47 32.44
CA SER A 20 -38.25 10.18 31.82
C SER A 20 -39.59 9.58 31.39
N ALA A 21 -39.95 9.71 30.11
CA ALA A 21 -40.94 8.86 29.46
C ALA A 21 -40.85 9.03 27.93
N MET A 22 -40.81 7.89 27.22
CA MET A 22 -41.12 7.73 25.80
C MET A 22 -40.09 8.20 24.77
N ILE A 23 -38.93 7.52 24.78
CA ILE A 23 -38.23 7.20 23.54
C ILE A 23 -39.11 6.20 22.78
N SER A 24 -40.00 6.71 21.93
CA SER A 24 -40.72 5.88 20.96
C SER A 24 -40.70 6.57 19.60
N HIS A 25 -40.22 5.85 18.59
CA HIS A 25 -40.32 6.13 17.16
C HIS A 25 -39.39 7.17 16.53
N ALA A 26 -38.11 7.22 16.96
CA ALA A 26 -37.05 7.69 16.06
C ALA A 26 -36.76 6.59 15.01
N ARG A 27 -37.59 6.54 13.96
CA ARG A 27 -37.35 5.71 12.78
C ARG A 27 -36.05 6.20 12.16
N VAL A 28 -34.97 5.42 12.29
CA VAL A 28 -33.71 5.64 11.60
C VAL A 28 -34.04 5.75 10.11
N ARG A 29 -33.94 6.97 9.55
CA ARG A 29 -34.04 7.16 8.10
C ARG A 29 -32.85 6.44 7.50
N GLU A 30 -33.09 5.34 6.81
CA GLU A 30 -32.11 4.78 5.89
C GLU A 30 -31.64 5.91 4.95
N PRO A 31 -30.34 6.05 4.72
CA PRO A 31 -29.86 7.09 3.83
C PRO A 31 -30.46 6.85 2.44
N SER A 32 -31.18 7.84 1.93
CA SER A 32 -31.75 7.82 0.59
C SER A 32 -30.66 7.52 -0.44
N ARG A 33 -30.90 6.53 -1.32
CA ARG A 33 -30.02 6.04 -2.41
C ARG A 33 -29.44 7.10 -3.37
N SER A 34 -29.73 8.38 -3.20
CA SER A 34 -29.44 9.45 -4.17
C SER A 34 -28.41 10.50 -3.71
N ALA A 35 -27.67 10.27 -2.62
CA ALA A 35 -26.56 11.13 -2.21
C ALA A 35 -25.20 10.41 -2.21
N MET A 36 -25.03 9.43 -3.11
CA MET A 36 -23.73 8.80 -3.34
C MET A 36 -22.93 9.67 -4.32
N MET A 37 -21.82 10.22 -3.84
CA MET A 37 -20.85 10.92 -4.68
C MET A 37 -20.37 9.95 -5.78
N PRO A 38 -20.36 10.35 -7.06
CA PRO A 38 -19.88 9.48 -8.13
C PRO A 38 -18.36 9.32 -7.98
N GLY A 39 -17.88 8.12 -7.66
CA GLY A 39 -16.43 7.91 -7.57
C GLY A 39 -15.86 6.64 -6.95
N HIS A 40 -16.67 5.67 -6.49
CA HIS A 40 -16.13 4.33 -6.21
C HIS A 40 -17.05 3.28 -6.82
N GLU A 41 -16.92 3.11 -8.13
CA GLU A 41 -17.22 1.81 -8.72
C GLU A 41 -16.37 0.80 -7.95
N THR A 42 -17.00 -0.09 -7.19
CA THR A 42 -16.31 -1.22 -6.57
C THR A 42 -15.96 -2.14 -7.72
N THR A 43 -14.90 -1.81 -8.47
CA THR A 43 -14.34 -2.67 -9.49
C THR A 43 -14.07 -4.00 -8.81
N MET A 44 -14.79 -5.05 -9.22
CA MET A 44 -14.49 -6.41 -8.81
C MET A 44 -13.00 -6.61 -9.06
N ARG A 45 -12.21 -6.69 -7.99
CA ARG A 45 -10.77 -6.88 -8.15
C ARG A 45 -10.60 -8.24 -8.81
N GLU A 46 -10.01 -8.27 -9.99
CA GLU A 46 -9.57 -9.50 -10.61
C GLU A 46 -8.37 -10.02 -9.81
N GLY A 47 -8.34 -11.34 -9.56
CA GLY A 47 -7.20 -11.98 -8.89
C GLY A 47 -5.95 -11.96 -9.75
N LEU A 48 -4.81 -12.24 -9.12
CA LEU A 48 -3.50 -12.31 -9.77
C LEU A 48 -3.48 -13.38 -10.86
N LYS A 49 -2.94 -13.02 -12.03
CA LYS A 49 -2.88 -13.87 -13.21
C LYS A 49 -1.45 -14.10 -13.68
N LEU A 50 -1.30 -15.00 -14.64
CA LEU A 50 -0.03 -15.24 -15.30
C LEU A 50 0.49 -13.95 -15.93
N GLY A 51 1.79 -13.72 -15.80
CA GLY A 51 2.48 -12.51 -16.24
C GLY A 51 2.56 -11.39 -15.19
N ASP A 52 1.70 -11.41 -14.17
CA ASP A 52 1.73 -10.38 -13.14
C ASP A 52 3.05 -10.41 -12.34
N ALA A 53 3.56 -9.23 -12.01
CA ALA A 53 4.76 -9.07 -11.22
C ALA A 53 4.39 -8.95 -9.74
N VAL A 54 5.01 -9.77 -8.90
CA VAL A 54 4.65 -9.90 -7.48
C VAL A 54 5.91 -9.78 -6.64
N LEU A 55 5.80 -9.01 -5.56
CA LEU A 55 6.82 -8.95 -4.51
C LEU A 55 6.39 -9.83 -3.34
N LEU A 56 7.14 -10.90 -3.09
CA LEU A 56 6.95 -11.73 -1.89
C LEU A 56 7.80 -11.17 -0.75
N TYR A 57 7.14 -10.75 0.32
CA TYR A 57 7.76 -10.25 1.54
C TYR A 57 7.78 -11.34 2.62
N SER A 58 8.96 -11.71 3.08
CA SER A 58 9.14 -12.76 4.09
C SER A 58 9.25 -12.18 5.52
N PRO A 59 9.08 -13.02 6.56
CA PRO A 59 9.17 -12.57 7.95
C PRO A 59 10.59 -12.12 8.35
N ASP A 60 11.62 -12.66 7.68
CA ASP A 60 13.01 -12.22 7.82
C ASP A 60 13.34 -10.95 7.02
N ARG A 61 12.30 -10.22 6.57
CA ARG A 61 12.36 -8.94 5.85
C ARG A 61 13.06 -9.02 4.49
N LYS A 62 13.21 -10.22 3.93
CA LYS A 62 13.68 -10.38 2.55
C LYS A 62 12.52 -10.19 1.59
N THR A 63 12.86 -9.69 0.41
CA THR A 63 11.90 -9.53 -0.67
C THR A 63 12.33 -10.34 -1.87
N TYR A 64 11.36 -10.87 -2.61
CA TYR A 64 11.58 -11.62 -3.84
C TYR A 64 10.64 -11.07 -4.91
N LEU A 65 11.20 -10.51 -5.97
CA LEU A 65 10.42 -10.02 -7.10
C LEU A 65 10.35 -11.15 -8.14
N ILE A 66 9.14 -11.61 -8.43
CA ILE A 66 8.89 -12.69 -9.39
C ILE A 66 7.82 -12.27 -10.39
N SER A 67 7.85 -12.88 -11.57
CA SER A 67 6.74 -12.82 -12.53
C SER A 67 6.01 -14.16 -12.50
N LEU A 68 4.68 -14.13 -12.39
CA LEU A 68 3.88 -15.35 -12.28
C LEU A 68 3.87 -16.14 -13.59
N THR A 69 4.58 -17.25 -13.63
CA THR A 69 4.54 -18.21 -14.74
C THR A 69 3.82 -19.51 -14.36
N GLU A 70 3.34 -20.23 -15.38
CA GLU A 70 2.76 -21.56 -15.21
C GLU A 70 3.82 -22.54 -14.72
N GLY A 71 3.48 -23.34 -13.69
CA GLY A 71 4.43 -24.26 -13.05
C GLY A 71 5.59 -23.58 -12.31
N GLY A 72 5.63 -22.24 -12.25
CA GLY A 72 6.71 -21.48 -11.63
C GLY A 72 6.86 -21.75 -10.13
N ARG A 73 8.10 -21.69 -9.65
CA ARG A 73 8.48 -21.94 -8.26
C ARG A 73 9.58 -20.98 -7.84
N LEU A 74 9.46 -20.46 -6.62
CA LEU A 74 10.49 -19.68 -5.96
C LEU A 74 11.11 -20.48 -4.82
N GLY A 75 12.36 -20.88 -4.98
CA GLY A 75 13.16 -21.47 -3.89
C GLY A 75 13.70 -20.38 -2.96
N THR A 76 13.44 -20.53 -1.66
CA THR A 76 14.02 -19.65 -0.62
C THR A 76 14.62 -20.49 0.50
N HIS A 77 15.39 -19.87 1.39
CA HIS A 77 15.87 -20.53 2.61
C HIS A 77 14.72 -20.96 3.55
N ALA A 78 13.55 -20.33 3.42
CA ALA A 78 12.34 -20.67 4.17
C ALA A 78 11.47 -21.70 3.42
N GLY A 79 12.00 -22.40 2.41
CA GLY A 79 11.26 -23.36 1.60
C GLY A 79 10.81 -22.78 0.25
N GLU A 80 10.02 -23.58 -0.47
CA GLU A 80 9.55 -23.26 -1.81
C GLU A 80 8.17 -22.62 -1.77
N VAL A 81 7.95 -21.56 -2.56
CA VAL A 81 6.62 -20.99 -2.83
C VAL A 81 6.27 -21.29 -4.29
N ARG A 82 5.14 -21.99 -4.52
CA ARG A 82 4.68 -22.30 -5.87
C ARG A 82 3.80 -21.16 -6.38
N HIS A 83 3.96 -20.82 -7.65
CA HIS A 83 3.16 -19.74 -8.26
C HIS A 83 1.67 -20.08 -8.29
N ALA A 84 1.33 -21.38 -8.40
CA ALA A 84 -0.04 -21.87 -8.30
C ALA A 84 -0.73 -21.49 -6.97
N ASP A 85 0.03 -21.35 -5.88
CA ASP A 85 -0.52 -20.95 -4.58
C ASP A 85 -0.79 -19.42 -4.49
N ILE A 86 -0.33 -18.65 -5.49
CA ILE A 86 -0.46 -17.18 -5.62
C ILE A 86 -1.54 -16.80 -6.64
N LEU A 87 -1.68 -17.58 -7.72
CA LEU A 87 -2.67 -17.31 -8.77
C LEU A 87 -4.09 -17.25 -8.20
N GLY A 88 -4.86 -16.27 -8.66
CA GLY A 88 -6.23 -16.00 -8.18
C GLY A 88 -6.32 -15.27 -6.85
N LYS A 89 -5.23 -15.13 -6.09
CA LYS A 89 -5.19 -14.31 -4.88
C LYS A 89 -5.06 -12.83 -5.21
N TYR A 90 -5.20 -11.99 -4.20
CA TYR A 90 -5.01 -10.55 -4.27
C TYR A 90 -3.70 -10.12 -3.61
N TYR A 91 -3.21 -8.94 -4.01
CA TYR A 91 -2.18 -8.25 -3.24
C TYR A 91 -2.67 -7.97 -1.81
N GLY A 92 -1.77 -8.11 -0.85
CA GLY A 92 -2.02 -8.07 0.59
C GLY A 92 -2.28 -9.44 1.22
N GLU A 93 -2.55 -10.48 0.44
CA GLU A 93 -2.80 -11.82 0.97
C GLU A 93 -1.53 -12.56 1.36
N ILE A 94 -1.70 -13.60 2.18
CA ILE A 94 -0.62 -14.47 2.65
C ILE A 94 -0.60 -15.76 1.84
N VAL A 95 0.60 -16.17 1.45
CA VAL A 95 0.92 -17.49 0.90
C VAL A 95 1.90 -18.18 1.84
N ARG A 96 1.89 -19.51 1.89
CA ARG A 96 2.82 -20.27 2.74
C ARG A 96 3.80 -21.02 1.85
N SER A 97 5.06 -21.05 2.27
CA SER A 97 6.05 -21.93 1.64
C SER A 97 5.81 -23.40 2.00
N SER A 98 6.55 -24.30 1.37
CA SER A 98 6.55 -25.73 1.68
C SER A 98 6.89 -26.07 3.14
N THR A 99 7.55 -25.18 3.88
CA THR A 99 7.84 -25.34 5.32
C THR A 99 6.79 -24.66 6.23
N GLY A 100 5.74 -24.08 5.64
CA GLY A 100 4.66 -23.40 6.34
C GLY A 100 4.94 -21.93 6.67
N GLN A 101 6.11 -21.38 6.31
CA GLN A 101 6.45 -19.97 6.58
C GLN A 101 5.58 -19.01 5.78
N PRO A 102 5.02 -17.95 6.41
CA PRO A 102 4.12 -17.03 5.74
C PRO A 102 4.90 -15.99 4.91
N PHE A 103 4.45 -15.74 3.69
CA PHE A 103 4.90 -14.65 2.83
C PHE A 103 3.71 -13.77 2.48
N VAL A 104 3.91 -12.45 2.52
CA VAL A 104 2.90 -11.49 2.07
C VAL A 104 3.12 -11.20 0.58
N VAL A 105 2.04 -11.31 -0.19
CA VAL A 105 1.99 -11.03 -1.62
C VAL A 105 1.77 -9.54 -1.80
N LEU A 106 2.73 -8.79 -2.34
CA LEU A 106 2.66 -7.33 -2.49
C LEU A 106 2.83 -6.90 -3.94
N GLU A 107 2.25 -5.75 -4.27
CA GLU A 107 2.51 -5.09 -5.54
C GLU A 107 3.91 -4.47 -5.50
N PRO A 108 4.77 -4.75 -6.50
CA PRO A 108 6.13 -4.23 -6.51
C PRO A 108 6.17 -2.74 -6.84
N THR A 109 6.82 -1.98 -5.96
CA THR A 109 7.05 -0.55 -6.17
C THR A 109 8.11 -0.30 -7.25
N LEU A 110 8.25 0.97 -7.67
CA LEU A 110 9.35 1.37 -8.55
C LEU A 110 10.72 1.08 -7.90
N GLU A 111 10.87 1.34 -6.59
CA GLU A 111 12.09 1.03 -5.86
C GLU A 111 12.40 -0.47 -5.91
N ASP A 112 11.41 -1.34 -5.68
CA ASP A 112 11.60 -2.79 -5.75
C ASP A 112 12.13 -3.22 -7.12
N ARG A 113 11.54 -2.67 -8.18
CA ARG A 113 11.95 -2.94 -9.57
C ARG A 113 13.38 -2.45 -9.83
N MET A 114 13.70 -1.23 -9.42
CA MET A 114 15.05 -0.66 -9.54
C MET A 114 16.09 -1.48 -8.78
N MET A 115 15.76 -1.91 -7.57
CA MET A 115 16.68 -2.66 -6.71
C MET A 115 16.88 -4.11 -7.15
N LYS A 116 15.92 -4.68 -7.89
CA LYS A 116 15.95 -6.06 -8.40
C LYS A 116 16.27 -6.19 -9.88
N VAL A 117 16.73 -5.13 -10.55
CA VAL A 117 17.30 -5.27 -11.90
C VAL A 117 18.49 -6.21 -11.89
N ARG A 118 18.69 -6.94 -13.00
CA ARG A 118 19.90 -7.75 -13.20
C ARG A 118 21.10 -6.81 -13.32
N ARG A 119 21.98 -6.83 -12.31
CA ARG A 119 23.16 -5.96 -12.25
C ARG A 119 24.27 -6.49 -13.15
N LEU A 120 24.53 -5.78 -14.24
CA LEU A 120 25.71 -5.94 -15.08
C LEU A 120 26.75 -4.85 -14.79
N THR A 121 26.30 -3.72 -14.25
CA THR A 121 27.08 -2.52 -13.95
C THR A 121 26.60 -1.92 -12.64
N GLN A 122 27.32 -0.92 -12.14
CA GLN A 122 26.83 -0.11 -11.04
C GLN A 122 25.56 0.64 -11.45
N ILE A 123 24.60 0.73 -10.53
CA ILE A 123 23.31 1.41 -10.74
C ILE A 123 23.24 2.75 -10.00
N ILE A 124 22.41 3.65 -10.51
CA ILE A 124 21.91 4.80 -9.76
C ILE A 124 20.80 4.29 -8.83
N TYR A 125 20.94 4.56 -7.53
CA TYR A 125 19.97 4.14 -6.52
C TYR A 125 18.77 5.10 -6.46
N PRO A 126 17.61 4.65 -5.97
CA PRO A 126 16.39 5.48 -5.87
C PRO A 126 16.62 6.84 -5.21
N LYS A 127 17.47 6.91 -4.18
CA LYS A 127 17.82 8.17 -3.49
C LYS A 127 18.38 9.23 -4.43
N ASP A 128 19.24 8.84 -5.37
CA ASP A 128 19.91 9.76 -6.29
C ASP A 128 19.04 10.01 -7.52
N ALA A 129 18.35 8.96 -8.00
CA ALA A 129 17.40 9.07 -9.12
C ALA A 129 16.26 10.06 -8.82
N GLY A 130 15.70 10.03 -7.60
CA GLY A 130 14.69 11.01 -7.18
C GLY A 130 15.19 12.45 -7.20
N VAL A 131 16.42 12.68 -6.73
CA VAL A 131 17.05 14.02 -6.78
C VAL A 131 17.29 14.47 -8.23
N ILE A 132 17.71 13.56 -9.12
CA ILE A 132 17.89 13.84 -10.54
C ILE A 132 16.56 14.28 -11.17
N LEU A 133 15.47 13.53 -10.94
CA LEU A 133 14.15 13.88 -11.47
C LEU A 133 13.68 15.25 -10.98
N ILE A 134 13.80 15.53 -9.67
CA ILE A 134 13.40 16.81 -9.08
C ILE A 134 14.21 17.97 -9.69
N LYS A 135 15.53 17.83 -9.82
CA LYS A 135 16.41 18.90 -10.32
C LYS A 135 16.25 19.15 -11.82
N THR A 136 15.96 18.11 -12.60
CA THR A 136 15.80 18.21 -14.06
C THR A 136 14.39 18.58 -14.47
N GLY A 137 13.41 18.40 -13.58
CA GLY A 137 12.00 18.68 -13.88
C GLY A 137 11.40 17.74 -14.92
N VAL A 138 11.98 16.55 -15.09
CA VAL A 138 11.49 15.53 -16.02
C VAL A 138 10.05 15.15 -15.65
N ARG A 139 9.19 15.11 -16.67
CA ARG A 139 7.77 14.78 -16.56
C ARG A 139 7.24 14.21 -17.87
N SER A 140 6.08 13.58 -17.80
CA SER A 140 5.33 13.09 -18.97
C SER A 140 5.31 14.10 -20.14
N GLY A 141 5.57 13.59 -21.35
CA GLY A 141 5.63 14.37 -22.60
C GLY A 141 7.01 14.91 -22.95
N MET A 142 8.00 14.81 -22.05
CA MET A 142 9.37 15.22 -22.35
C MET A 142 10.15 14.16 -23.16
N ARG A 143 11.07 14.63 -23.99
CA ARG A 143 12.10 13.79 -24.61
C ARG A 143 13.35 13.85 -23.76
N VAL A 144 13.73 12.72 -23.17
CA VAL A 144 14.89 12.60 -22.29
C VAL A 144 15.95 11.75 -22.97
N ILE A 145 17.21 12.18 -22.90
CA ILE A 145 18.35 11.41 -23.38
C ILE A 145 19.09 10.87 -22.15
N GLU A 146 19.21 9.55 -22.09
CA GLU A 146 20.08 8.83 -21.15
C GLU A 146 21.25 8.25 -21.96
N CYS A 147 22.48 8.54 -21.54
CA CYS A 147 23.69 7.98 -22.14
C CYS A 147 24.40 7.12 -21.11
N GLY A 148 24.58 5.84 -21.42
CA GLY A 148 25.07 4.83 -20.48
C GLY A 148 23.94 4.20 -19.66
N VAL A 149 23.09 3.40 -20.32
CA VAL A 149 21.95 2.70 -19.70
C VAL A 149 22.37 1.73 -18.58
N GLY A 150 23.52 1.09 -18.74
CA GLY A 150 24.03 0.12 -17.78
C GLY A 150 23.02 -1.00 -17.50
N SER A 151 22.63 -1.16 -16.24
CA SER A 151 21.64 -2.17 -15.82
C SER A 151 20.18 -1.70 -15.89
N GLY A 152 19.93 -0.48 -16.37
CA GLY A 152 18.57 0.06 -16.62
C GLY A 152 17.79 0.53 -15.38
N ALA A 153 18.42 0.61 -14.20
CA ALA A 153 17.72 1.07 -12.98
C ALA A 153 17.27 2.54 -13.09
N ALA A 154 18.14 3.43 -13.59
CA ALA A 154 17.79 4.83 -13.81
C ALA A 154 16.73 4.96 -14.92
N THR A 155 16.86 4.18 -16.00
CA THR A 155 15.89 4.10 -17.08
C THR A 155 14.47 3.78 -16.58
N LEU A 156 14.32 2.83 -15.65
CA LEU A 156 13.02 2.53 -15.03
C LEU A 156 12.40 3.75 -14.34
N CYS A 157 13.23 4.54 -13.65
CA CYS A 157 12.79 5.75 -12.97
C CYS A 157 12.41 6.85 -13.97
N LEU A 158 13.21 7.05 -15.02
CA LEU A 158 12.91 8.01 -16.08
C LEU A 158 11.64 7.66 -16.87
N ALA A 159 11.40 6.38 -17.12
CA ALA A 159 10.24 5.91 -17.88
C ALA A 159 8.91 6.05 -17.11
N THR A 160 8.96 6.30 -15.81
CA THR A 160 7.77 6.42 -14.93
C THR A 160 7.50 7.85 -14.45
N ALA A 161 8.31 8.82 -14.89
CA ALA A 161 8.19 10.23 -14.54
C ALA A 161 7.14 11.01 -15.36
#